data_AF-A0A9E2JSZ6-F1
#
_entry.id   AF-A0A9E2JSZ6-F1
#
_cell.length_a   1.000
_cell.length_b   1.000
_cell.length_c   1.000
_cell.angle_alpha   90.00
_cell.angle_beta   90.00
_cell.angle_gamma   90.00
#
_symmetry.space_group_name_H-M   'P 1'
#
loop_
_entity.id
_entity.type
_entity.pdbx_description
1 polymer ?
#
loop_
_entity_poly.entity_id
_entity_poly.type
_entity_poly.pdbx_seq_one_letter_code
_entity_poly.pdbx_strand_id
1 'polypeptide(L)' 'MEWNSIANDWDSAARRLEQRFPGLDRKFLSTPPDRLEYLAELVAEQNDLSLFEAREEVEDVLFGDRMPYQLSRMSG' A
#
# COMPACT_ATOMS: atom_id res chain seq x y z
N MET A 1 12.77 -6.03 -5.28
CA MET A 1 12.23 -6.83 -4.17
C MET A 1 11.04 -7.61 -4.73
N GLU A 2 10.94 -8.92 -4.52
CA GLU A 2 9.95 -9.75 -5.24
C GLU A 2 8.59 -9.77 -4.52
N TRP A 3 7.50 -9.62 -5.29
CA TRP A 3 6.12 -9.75 -4.81
C TRP A 3 5.90 -11.03 -3.98
N ASN A 4 6.56 -12.13 -4.38
CA ASN A 4 6.48 -13.40 -3.68
C ASN A 4 6.95 -13.31 -2.22
N SER A 5 7.97 -12.51 -1.92
CA SER A 5 8.40 -12.29 -0.53
C SER A 5 7.36 -11.52 0.28
N ILE A 6 6.66 -10.56 -0.34
CA ILE A 6 5.59 -9.80 0.31
C ILE A 6 4.36 -10.66 0.53
N ALA A 7 4.02 -11.54 -0.42
CA ALA A 7 2.93 -12.49 -0.26
C ALA A 7 3.19 -13.50 0.88
N ASN A 8 4.45 -13.90 1.10
CA ASN A 8 4.82 -14.76 2.23
C ASN A 8 4.67 -14.05 3.59
N ASP A 9 4.90 -12.74 3.65
CA ASP A 9 4.75 -11.89 4.85
C ASP A 9 3.53 -10.96 4.75
N TRP A 10 2.45 -11.45 4.15
CA TRP A 10 1.30 -10.61 3.79
C TRP A 10 0.61 -9.97 4.99
N ASP A 11 0.55 -10.62 6.16
CA ASP A 11 -0.05 -10.01 7.37
C ASP A 11 0.66 -8.69 7.75
N SER A 12 1.99 -8.69 7.69
CA SER A 12 2.78 -7.48 7.95
C SER A 12 2.55 -6.41 6.88
N ALA A 13 2.46 -6.81 5.61
CA ALA A 13 2.20 -5.92 4.49
C ALA A 13 0.79 -5.29 4.56
N ALA A 14 -0.23 -6.12 4.80
CA ALA A 14 -1.63 -5.73 4.97
C ALA A 14 -1.80 -4.71 6.10
N ARG A 15 -1.10 -4.88 7.24
CA ARG A 15 -1.14 -3.90 8.33
C ARG A 15 -0.54 -2.55 7.94
N ARG A 16 0.49 -2.51 7.10
CA ARG A 16 1.05 -1.25 6.58
C ARG A 16 0.11 -0.58 5.60
N LEU A 17 -0.54 -1.38 4.73
CA LEU A 17 -1.58 -0.90 3.82
C LEU A 17 -2.78 -0.33 4.57
N GLU A 18 -3.27 -1.01 5.62
CA GLU A 18 -4.38 -0.50 6.46
C GLU A 18 -4.01 0.81 7.18
N GLN A 19 -2.74 0.97 7.59
CA GLN A 19 -2.26 2.21 8.20
C GLN A 19 -2.15 3.37 7.21
N ARG A 20 -1.75 3.09 5.96
CA ARG A 20 -1.63 4.12 4.90
C ARG A 20 -2.98 4.47 4.29
N PHE A 21 -3.84 3.47 4.10
CA PHE A 21 -5.14 3.57 3.45
C PHE A 21 -6.25 3.13 4.42
N PRO A 22 -6.66 3.98 5.36
CA PRO A 22 -7.69 3.63 6.34
C PRO A 22 -9.08 3.39 5.71
N GLY A 23 -9.29 3.82 4.47
CA GLY A 23 -10.50 3.54 3.70
C GLY A 23 -10.55 2.15 3.05
N LEU A 24 -9.45 1.40 3.07
CA LEU A 24 -9.39 0.09 2.43
C LEU A 24 -10.16 -0.96 3.25
N ASP A 25 -11.13 -1.64 2.64
CA ASP A 25 -11.86 -2.69 3.34
C ASP A 25 -10.93 -3.90 3.63
N ARG A 26 -10.80 -4.21 4.92
CA ARG A 26 -9.94 -5.27 5.46
C ARG A 26 -10.24 -6.66 4.89
N LYS A 27 -11.44 -6.89 4.35
CA LYS A 27 -11.79 -8.15 3.68
C LYS A 27 -10.93 -8.37 2.44
N PHE A 28 -10.60 -7.31 1.70
CA PHE A 28 -9.71 -7.42 0.53
C PHE A 28 -8.25 -7.68 0.93
N LEU A 29 -7.86 -7.26 2.13
CA LEU A 29 -6.54 -7.52 2.69
C LEU A 29 -6.43 -8.87 3.42
N SER A 30 -7.51 -9.63 3.51
CA SER A 30 -7.50 -10.94 4.20
C SER A 30 -6.70 -12.01 3.46
N THR A 31 -6.42 -11.79 2.16
CA THR A 31 -5.61 -12.69 1.34
C THR A 31 -4.75 -11.86 0.41
N PRO A 32 -3.48 -12.22 0.16
CA PRO A 32 -2.67 -11.51 -0.80
C PRO A 32 -3.30 -11.62 -2.19
N PRO A 33 -3.41 -10.51 -2.94
CA PRO A 33 -3.87 -10.56 -4.31
C PRO A 33 -2.88 -11.33 -5.20
N ASP A 34 -3.31 -11.79 -6.36
CA ASP A 34 -2.44 -12.49 -7.30
C ASP A 34 -1.31 -11.59 -7.82
N ARG A 35 -1.61 -10.30 -8.00
CA ARG A 35 -0.69 -9.30 -8.56
C ARG A 35 -0.84 -7.95 -7.87
N LEU A 36 0.24 -7.19 -7.93
CA LEU A 36 0.31 -5.82 -7.44
C LEU A 36 -0.69 -4.90 -8.16
N GLU A 37 -0.89 -5.07 -9.47
CA GLU A 37 -1.83 -4.23 -10.23
C GLU A 37 -3.26 -4.29 -9.66
N TYR A 38 -3.74 -5.47 -9.28
CA TYR A 38 -5.07 -5.61 -8.68
C TYR A 38 -5.20 -4.85 -7.35
N LEU A 39 -4.12 -4.83 -6.55
CA LEU A 39 -4.10 -4.07 -5.32
C LEU A 39 -4.16 -2.57 -5.59
N ALA A 40 -3.39 -2.09 -6.58
CA ALA A 40 -3.39 -0.69 -6.97
C ALA A 40 -4.75 -0.23 -7.52
N GLU A 41 -5.43 -1.06 -8.32
CA GLU A 41 -6.78 -0.78 -8.80
C GLU A 41 -7.78 -0.61 -7.65
N LEU A 42 -7.78 -1.54 -6.68
CA LEU A 42 -8.66 -1.46 -5.50
C LEU A 42 -8.37 -0.23 -4.64
N VAL A 43 -7.09 0.13 -4.47
CA VAL A 43 -6.68 1.33 -3.75
C VAL A 43 -7.13 2.58 -4.47
N ALA A 44 -7.00 2.62 -5.81
CA ALA A 44 -7.47 3.73 -6.64
C ALA A 44 -8.97 3.94 -6.48
N GLU A 45 -9.77 2.87 -6.62
CA GLU A 45 -11.23 2.93 -6.52
C GLU A 45 -11.71 3.35 -5.12
N GLN A 46 -11.05 2.90 -4.04
CA GLN A 46 -11.49 3.19 -2.68
C GLN A 46 -10.99 4.52 -2.11
N ASN A 47 -9.93 5.10 -2.69
CA ASN A 47 -9.32 6.33 -2.18
C ASN A 47 -9.45 7.52 -3.16
N ASP A 48 -10.23 7.38 -4.24
CA ASP A 48 -10.40 8.40 -5.29
C ASP A 48 -9.04 8.85 -5.89
N LEU A 49 -8.12 7.90 -6.05
CA LEU A 49 -6.79 8.14 -6.61
C LEU A 49 -6.75 7.71 -8.08
N SER A 50 -5.84 8.29 -8.86
CA SER A 50 -5.52 7.70 -10.16
C SER A 50 -4.81 6.35 -9.98
N LEU A 51 -4.92 5.47 -10.98
CA LEU A 51 -4.22 4.17 -10.96
C LEU A 51 -2.70 4.34 -10.81
N PHE A 52 -2.14 5.42 -11.36
CA PHE A 52 -0.73 5.73 -11.27
C PHE A 52 -0.33 6.08 -9.82
N GLU A 53 -1.05 7.00 -9.18
CA GLU A 53 -0.80 7.39 -7.78
C GLU A 53 -1.02 6.23 -6.82
N ALA A 54 -2.10 5.46 -7.00
CA ALA A 54 -2.38 4.29 -6.17
C ALA A 54 -1.28 3.24 -6.29
N ARG A 55 -0.77 3.02 -7.50
CA ARG A 55 0.34 2.11 -7.73
C ARG A 55 1.62 2.61 -7.05
N GLU A 56 1.99 3.88 -7.21
CA GLU A 56 3.17 4.45 -6.55
C GLU A 56 3.08 4.32 -5.03
N GLU A 57 1.94 4.67 -4.43
CA GLU A 57 1.76 4.58 -2.99
C GLU A 57 1.76 3.13 -2.48
N VAL A 58 1.16 2.19 -3.23
CA VAL A 58 1.23 0.77 -2.89
C VAL A 58 2.66 0.26 -3.00
N GLU A 59 3.40 0.65 -4.05
CA GLU A 59 4.81 0.28 -4.20
C GLU A 59 5.67 0.87 -3.07
N ASP A 60 5.42 2.11 -2.65
CA ASP A 60 6.10 2.75 -1.52
C ASP A 60 5.81 2.04 -0.19
N VAL A 61 4.56 1.68 0.08
CA VAL A 61 4.19 0.98 1.32
C VAL A 61 4.80 -0.43 1.39
N LEU A 62 4.86 -1.11 0.25
CA LEU A 62 5.24 -2.51 0.18
C LEU A 62 6.75 -2.71 -0.01
N PHE A 63 7.37 -1.90 -0.86
CA PHE A 63 8.77 -2.03 -1.25
C PHE A 63 9.63 -0.83 -0.86
N GLY A 64 9.02 0.31 -0.49
CA GLY A 64 9.72 1.48 0.03
C GLY A 64 10.38 1.14 1.36
N ASP A 65 11.66 0.82 1.29
CA ASP A 65 12.52 0.60 2.44
C ASP A 65 12.43 1.82 3.37
N ARG A 66 11.85 1.62 4.57
CA ARG A 66 11.70 2.56 5.69
C ARG A 66 12.28 3.96 5.45
N MET A 67 11.49 4.84 4.85
CA MET A 67 11.61 6.26 5.13
C MET A 67 10.28 6.73 5.67
N PRO A 68 10.06 6.73 7.00
CA PRO A 68 9.01 7.57 7.54
C PRO A 68 9.41 8.97 7.10
N TYR A 69 8.67 9.54 6.16
CA TYR A 69 8.79 10.94 5.78
C TYR A 69 8.66 11.73 7.08
N GLN A 70 9.79 12.08 7.70
CA GLN A 70 9.91 13.24 8.55
C GLN A 70 9.72 14.46 7.65
N LEU A 71 8.49 14.66 7.18
CA LEU A 71 7.97 15.99 6.89
C LEU A 71 7.63 16.64 8.24
N SER A 72 8.65 16.73 9.10
CA SER A 72 8.66 17.72 10.17
C SER A 72 8.74 19.08 9.49
N ARG A 73 7.58 19.68 9.28
CA ARG A 73 7.31 21.09 9.50
C ARG A 73 8.53 22.00 9.30
N MET A 74 8.72 22.48 8.07
CA MET A 74 9.26 23.82 7.83
C MET A 74 8.17 24.63 7.12
N SER A 75 7.12 24.91 7.88
CA SER A 75 6.28 26.10 7.71
C SER A 75 6.67 27.02 8.87
N GLY A 76 7.21 28.19 8.57
CA GLY A 76 7.58 29.21 9.56
C GLY A 76 8.90 29.87 9.25
#